data_AF-A0A2V9NRI8-F1
#
_entry.id   AF-A0A2V9NRI8-F1
#
_cell.length_a   1.000
_cell.length_b   1.000
_cell.length_c   1.000
_cell.angle_alpha   90.00
_cell.angle_beta   90.00
_cell.angle_gamma   90.00
#
_symmetry.space_group_name_H-M   'P 1'
#
loop_
_entity.id
_entity.type
_entity.pdbx_description
1 polymer ?
#
loop_
_entity_poly.entity_id
_entity_poly.type
_entity_poly.pdbx_seq_one_letter_code
_entity_poly.pdbx_strand_id
1 'polypeptide(L)'
;MELRKDPITRSWVMVGDELSQLLPPHVGECRFCPDAKNPPQTISTMQALDRHPWAARAVVHPAAIYHIEGDPARRGEGIYDRMRSVGAHEVLVENSRHDR
;
A
#
# COMPACT_ATOMS: atom_id res chain seq x y z
N MET A 1 -5.60 4.41 11.71
CA MET A 1 -4.66 5.30 11.00
C MET A 1 -5.37 6.59 10.61
N GLU A 2 -4.74 7.74 10.79
CA GLU A 2 -5.23 9.06 10.38
C GLU A 2 -4.06 9.93 9.90
N LEU A 3 -4.37 10.99 9.15
CA LEU A 3 -3.38 11.96 8.69
C LEU A 3 -3.52 13.23 9.52
N ARG A 4 -2.41 13.69 10.08
CA ARG A 4 -2.31 14.92 10.87
C ARG A 4 -1.35 15.88 10.21
N LYS A 5 -1.73 17.15 10.13
CA LYS A 5 -0.88 18.19 9.55
C LYS A 5 0.04 18.77 10.61
N ASP A 6 1.34 18.73 10.36
CA ASP A 6 2.33 19.43 11.17
C ASP A 6 2.19 20.95 10.96
N PRO A 7 1.95 21.75 12.02
CA PRO A 7 1.76 23.20 11.89
C PRO A 7 3.06 23.94 11.51
N ILE A 8 4.24 23.33 11.75
CA ILE A 8 5.54 23.94 11.47
C ILE A 8 5.89 23.71 9.99
N THR A 9 5.97 22.45 9.56
CA THR A 9 6.37 22.13 8.17
C THR A 9 5.23 22.18 7.17
N ARG A 10 3.98 22.21 7.64
CA ARG A 10 2.75 22.07 6.84
C ARG A 10 2.62 20.72 6.12
N SER A 11 3.44 19.74 6.49
CA SER A 11 3.40 18.37 5.94
C SER A 11 2.26 17.56 6.57
N TRP A 12 1.76 16.57 5.84
CA TRP A 12 0.85 15.55 6.39
C TRP A 12 1.63 14.35 6.89
N VAL A 13 1.38 13.94 8.11
CA VAL A 13 2.01 12.80 8.79
C VAL A 13 0.95 11.77 9.08
N MET A 14 1.27 10.50 8.79
CA MET A 14 0.43 9.37 9.12
C MET A 14 0.63 8.95 10.57
N VAL A 15 -0.46 8.78 11.32
CA VAL A 15 -0.47 8.45 12.74
C VAL A 15 -1.45 7.31 13.01
N GLY A 16 -1.05 6.36 13.86
CA GLY A 16 -1.89 5.26 14.34
C GLY A 16 -1.06 4.10 14.88
N ASP A 17 -1.74 3.03 15.27
CA ASP A 17 -1.11 1.85 15.89
C ASP A 17 -0.17 1.09 14.93
N GLU A 18 0.71 0.27 15.52
CA GLU A 18 1.73 -0.46 14.77
C GLU A 18 1.13 -1.39 13.70
N LEU A 19 1.63 -1.26 12.46
CA LEU A 19 1.32 -2.13 11.32
C LEU A 19 1.68 -3.61 11.54
N SER A 20 2.46 -3.93 12.56
CA SER A 20 2.87 -5.30 12.93
C SER A 20 1.67 -6.23 13.18
N GLN A 21 0.51 -5.69 13.56
CA GLN A 21 -0.73 -6.46 13.77
C GLN A 21 -1.56 -6.67 12.49
N LEU A 22 -1.31 -5.92 11.42
CA LEU A 22 -2.04 -6.02 10.15
C LEU A 22 -1.34 -6.93 9.13
N LEU A 23 -0.06 -7.21 9.33
CA LEU A 23 0.70 -8.14 8.51
C LEU A 23 0.46 -9.56 9.05
N PRO A 24 -0.12 -10.48 8.26
CA PRO A 24 -0.10 -11.89 8.65
C PRO A 24 1.37 -12.32 8.82
N PRO A 25 1.68 -13.12 9.86
CA PRO A 25 3.06 -13.48 10.16
C PRO A 25 3.75 -14.02 8.91
N HIS A 26 4.97 -13.51 8.64
CA HIS A 26 5.83 -13.94 7.55
C HIS A 26 6.35 -15.37 7.82
N VAL A 27 5.47 -16.35 7.73
CA VAL A 27 5.79 -17.78 7.73
C VAL A 27 5.21 -18.33 6.43
N GLY A 28 5.89 -18.07 5.31
CA GLY A 28 5.41 -18.55 4.00
C GLY A 28 6.08 -17.93 2.78
N GLU A 29 5.76 -18.54 1.63
CA GLU A 29 6.17 -18.18 0.27
C GLU A 29 5.87 -16.70 -0.07
N CYS A 30 6.69 -16.09 -0.94
CA CYS A 30 6.55 -14.70 -1.36
C CYS A 30 5.20 -14.47 -2.10
N ARG A 31 4.43 -13.47 -1.64
CA ARG A 31 3.08 -13.16 -2.19
C ARG A 31 3.10 -12.42 -3.53
N PHE A 32 4.27 -11.92 -3.92
CA PHE A 32 4.46 -11.18 -5.16
C PHE A 32 4.99 -12.06 -6.30
N CYS A 33 5.42 -13.29 -6.00
CA CYS A 33 5.83 -14.25 -7.02
C CYS A 33 4.65 -14.68 -7.91
N PRO A 34 4.91 -15.11 -9.15
CA PRO A 34 3.88 -15.57 -10.08
C PRO A 34 3.04 -16.75 -9.57
N ASP A 35 3.64 -17.62 -8.75
CA ASP A 35 3.07 -18.86 -8.20
C ASP A 35 2.55 -18.71 -6.76
N ALA A 36 2.42 -17.46 -6.28
CA ALA A 36 1.90 -17.19 -4.95
C ALA A 36 0.50 -17.79 -4.75
N LYS A 37 0.31 -18.55 -3.67
CA LYS A 37 -1.00 -19.16 -3.31
C LYS A 37 -2.09 -18.14 -3.00
N ASN A 38 -1.70 -16.98 -2.46
CA ASN A 38 -2.61 -15.89 -2.12
C ASN A 38 -2.00 -14.57 -2.60
N PRO A 39 -2.06 -14.29 -3.92
CA PRO A 39 -1.51 -13.08 -4.50
C PRO A 39 -2.41 -11.88 -4.15
N PRO A 40 -1.85 -10.68 -3.97
CA PRO A 40 -2.64 -9.47 -3.79
C PRO A 40 -3.47 -9.15 -5.05
N GLN A 41 -4.53 -8.35 -4.87
CA GLN A 41 -5.36 -7.89 -5.97
C GLN A 41 -4.51 -7.12 -6.99
N THR A 42 -4.58 -7.57 -8.24
CA THR A 42 -3.85 -6.93 -9.35
C THR A 42 -4.61 -5.73 -9.88
N ILE A 43 -3.90 -4.61 -10.04
CA ILE A 43 -4.42 -3.35 -10.59
C ILE A 43 -4.08 -3.28 -12.08
N SER A 44 -2.81 -3.53 -12.41
CA SER A 44 -2.32 -3.52 -13.79
C SER A 44 -1.13 -4.46 -13.94
N THR A 45 -0.96 -5.03 -15.13
CA THR A 45 0.15 -5.93 -15.47
C THR A 45 0.77 -5.50 -16.80
N MET A 46 2.09 -5.30 -16.79
CA MET A 46 2.88 -5.12 -18.00
C MET A 46 3.36 -6.50 -18.47
N GLN A 47 2.98 -6.89 -19.69
CA GLN A 47 3.42 -8.16 -20.27
C GLN A 47 4.93 -8.13 -20.54
N ALA A 48 5.58 -9.28 -20.34
CA ALA A 48 6.96 -9.45 -20.74
C ALA A 48 7.05 -9.69 -22.25
N LEU A 49 8.15 -9.24 -22.87
CA LEU A 49 8.45 -9.52 -24.27
C LEU A 49 9.05 -10.91 -24.48
N ASP A 50 9.54 -11.53 -23.41
CA ASP A 50 10.18 -12.83 -23.40
C ASP A 50 9.29 -13.87 -22.68
N ARG A 51 9.89 -14.98 -22.23
CA ARG A 51 9.15 -16.09 -21.59
C ARG A 51 8.82 -15.85 -20.11
N HIS A 52 9.00 -14.63 -19.59
CA HIS A 52 8.62 -14.33 -18.20
C HIS A 52 7.10 -14.13 -18.08
N PRO A 53 6.51 -14.43 -16.90
CA PRO A 53 5.07 -14.25 -16.70
C PRO A 53 4.60 -12.81 -16.88
N TRP A 54 5.40 -11.83 -16.43
CA TRP A 54 5.14 -10.39 -16.58
C TRP A 54 6.44 -9.61 -16.36
N ALA A 55 6.51 -8.43 -16.98
CA ALA A 55 7.63 -7.50 -16.85
C ALA A 55 7.52 -6.65 -15.59
N ALA A 56 6.33 -6.15 -15.25
CA ALA A 56 6.05 -5.43 -14.01
C ALA A 56 4.56 -5.55 -13.65
N ARG A 57 4.21 -5.36 -12.37
CA ARG A 57 2.83 -5.42 -11.90
C ARG A 57 2.55 -4.37 -10.83
N ALA A 58 1.42 -3.69 -10.93
CA ALA A 58 0.87 -2.88 -9.84
C ALA A 58 -0.18 -3.71 -9.09
N VAL A 59 -0.08 -3.76 -7.76
CA VAL A 59 -1.02 -4.50 -6.89
C VAL A 59 -1.44 -3.67 -5.71
N VAL A 60 -2.62 -3.95 -5.14
CA VAL A 60 -3.04 -3.36 -3.87
C VAL A 60 -2.12 -3.84 -2.75
N HIS A 61 -1.66 -2.92 -1.89
CA HIS A 61 -0.80 -3.28 -0.76
C HIS A 61 -1.56 -4.26 0.18
N PRO A 62 -0.98 -5.43 0.54
CA PRO A 62 -1.68 -6.45 1.34
C PRO A 62 -2.17 -5.97 2.72
N ALA A 63 -1.49 -4.98 3.29
CA ALA A 63 -1.90 -4.25 4.49
C ALA A 63 -2.07 -2.77 4.15
N ALA A 64 -2.99 -2.45 3.23
CA ALA A 64 -3.22 -1.09 2.78
C ALA A 64 -3.60 -0.18 3.96
N ILE A 65 -3.03 1.04 3.99
CA ILE A 65 -3.32 2.03 5.02
C ILE A 65 -4.23 3.13 4.46
N TYR A 66 -4.05 3.43 3.18
CA TYR A 66 -4.98 4.22 2.41
C TYR A 66 -6.04 3.30 1.78
N HIS A 67 -7.29 3.77 1.82
CA HIS A 67 -8.41 3.14 1.13
C HIS A 67 -9.02 4.13 0.14
N ILE A 68 -9.40 3.66 -1.04
CA ILE A 68 -9.91 4.54 -2.10
C ILE A 68 -11.33 5.02 -1.79
N GLU A 69 -12.03 4.34 -0.90
CA GLU A 69 -13.39 4.64 -0.49
C GLU A 69 -13.45 5.67 0.65
N GLY A 70 -14.54 6.43 0.68
CA GLY A 70 -14.90 7.32 1.78
C GLY A 70 -14.52 8.78 1.58
N ASP A 71 -14.90 9.61 2.55
CA ASP A 71 -14.63 11.04 2.56
C ASP A 71 -13.42 11.36 3.46
N PRO A 72 -12.46 12.20 3.02
CA PRO A 72 -11.31 12.61 3.82
C PRO A 72 -11.68 13.22 5.17
N ALA A 73 -12.87 13.81 5.31
CA ALA A 73 -13.43 14.39 6.53
C ALA A 73 -12.45 15.35 7.22
N ARG A 74 -11.82 16.23 6.43
CA ARG A 74 -10.82 17.18 6.91
C ARG A 74 -11.44 18.12 7.94
N ARG A 75 -10.82 18.20 9.12
CA ARG A 75 -11.28 19.06 10.22
C ARG A 75 -10.15 19.53 11.11
N GLY A 76 -10.34 20.68 11.75
CA GLY A 76 -9.43 21.18 12.77
C GLY A 76 -9.54 20.41 14.09
N GLU A 77 -8.42 20.26 14.77
CA GLU A 77 -8.28 19.71 16.12
C GLU A 77 -7.21 20.51 16.88
N GLY A 78 -7.66 21.51 17.66
CA GLY A 78 -6.76 22.48 18.28
C GLY A 78 -5.98 23.27 17.23
N ILE A 79 -4.65 23.19 17.29
CA ILE A 79 -3.74 23.84 16.33
C ILE A 79 -3.46 22.99 15.08
N TYR A 80 -4.01 21.78 15.01
CA TYR A 80 -3.73 20.80 13.95
C TYR A 80 -4.92 20.65 13.01
N ASP A 81 -4.65 20.24 11.77
CA ASP A 81 -5.66 19.66 10.89
C ASP A 81 -5.54 18.13 10.94
N ARG A 82 -6.68 17.42 10.89
CA ARG A 82 -6.72 15.97 10.66
C ARG A 82 -7.63 15.58 9.52
N MET A 83 -7.35 14.42 8.92
CA MET A 83 -8.18 13.78 7.90
C MET A 83 -8.03 12.25 7.96
N ARG A 84 -9.00 11.52 7.40
CA ARG A 84 -8.92 10.07 7.19
C ARG A 84 -7.87 9.75 6.11
N SER A 85 -7.31 8.54 6.14
CA SER A 85 -6.39 8.04 5.11
C SER A 85 -7.13 7.58 3.85
N VAL A 86 -7.68 8.54 3.10
CA VAL A 86 -8.32 8.25 1.81
C VAL A 86 -7.29 8.37 0.69
N GLY A 87 -7.16 7.33 -0.13
CA GLY A 87 -6.19 7.24 -1.23
C GLY A 87 -5.90 5.80 -1.64
N ALA A 88 -5.04 5.60 -2.65
CA ALA A 88 -4.58 4.27 -3.03
C ALA A 88 -3.24 3.94 -2.33
N HIS A 89 -3.12 2.71 -1.82
CA HIS A 89 -1.85 2.16 -1.35
C HIS A 89 -1.49 0.96 -2.21
N GLU A 90 -0.47 1.12 -3.04
CA GLU A 90 -0.11 0.15 -4.07
C GLU A 90 1.35 -0.29 -3.89
N VAL A 91 1.64 -1.51 -4.31
CA VAL A 91 2.99 -2.05 -4.46
C VAL A 91 3.27 -2.20 -5.95
N LEU A 92 4.37 -1.61 -6.39
CA LEU A 92 4.91 -1.84 -7.73
C LEU A 92 5.93 -2.97 -7.64
N VAL A 93 5.61 -4.10 -8.30
CA VAL A 93 6.51 -5.23 -8.41
C VAL A 93 7.25 -5.11 -9.73
N GLU A 94 8.54 -4.83 -9.65
CA GLU A 94 9.36 -4.41 -10.78
C GLU A 94 9.65 -5.52 -11.77
N ASN A 95 9.62 -6.78 -11.32
CA ASN A 95 9.83 -7.95 -12.18
C ASN A 95 9.30 -9.24 -11.51
N SER A 96 9.06 -10.27 -12.33
CA SER A 96 8.48 -11.55 -11.90
C SER A 96 9.46 -12.52 -11.23
N ARG A 97 10.75 -12.18 -11.17
CA ARG A 97 11.79 -13.03 -10.57
C ARG A 97 12.13 -12.53 -9.17
N HIS A 98 12.03 -13.43 -8.20
CA HIS A 98 12.29 -13.08 -6.80
C HIS A 98 13.76 -12.81 -6.50
N ASP A 99 14.66 -13.41 -7.26
CA ASP A 99 16.11 -13.43 -7.05
C ASP A 99 16.85 -12.30 -7.78
N ARG A 100 16.12 -11.33 -8.35
CA ARG A 100 16.67 -10.29 -9.21
C ARG A 100 16.19 -8.90 -8.82
#